data_AF-A0A965L9U4-F1
#
_entry.id   AF-A0A965L9U4-F1
#
_cell.length_a   1.000
_cell.length_b   1.000
_cell.length_c   1.000
_cell.angle_alpha   90.00
_cell.angle_beta   90.00
_cell.angle_gamma   90.00
#
_symmetry.space_group_name_H-M   'P 1'
#
loop_
_entity.id
_entity.type
_entity.pdbx_description
1 polymer ?
#
loop_
_entity_poly.entity_id
_entity_poly.type
_entity_poly.pdbx_seq_one_letter_code
_entity_poly.pdbx_strand_id
1 'polypeptide(L)'
;MTENNNIANPENVVDPTADGQVNEVTEVIAETPVQEPELFDYTEIADKVIKLQVDGEEVIVPVKEALAGYQRQADYTRKTQELSEQRKQVQFAATLAESLQKDPAGTLQALQQHYGVKTPIQDQQVEEEYLDPAEKQLRDLEQRIATFEQQKAMDDLAKTIDSLQSKYGEDFNADEVVAKALATGSTDLEAVFKQISFDKVYSKASEASRKLAEEQARVDAKRSASVVSGGSANKNTVAPKTAKPTSVFEAFEQAKKSLNI
;
A
#
# COMPACT_ATOMS: atom_id res chain seq x y z
N MET A 1 -16.17 22.67 -86.78
CA MET A 1 -17.50 22.46 -86.15
C MET A 1 -17.28 21.42 -85.07
N THR A 2 -17.40 21.66 -83.77
CA THR A 2 -17.94 22.79 -83.00
C THR A 2 -17.44 22.61 -81.55
N GLU A 3 -17.23 23.73 -80.86
CA GLU A 3 -17.35 24.05 -79.41
C GLU A 3 -17.30 22.93 -78.34
N ASN A 4 -16.39 22.99 -77.36
CA ASN A 4 -16.32 23.85 -76.15
C ASN A 4 -17.22 23.45 -74.97
N ASN A 5 -16.60 23.53 -73.79
CA ASN A 5 -17.12 23.60 -72.40
C ASN A 5 -17.32 22.27 -71.66
N ASN A 6 -16.58 21.89 -70.60
CA ASN A 6 -15.96 22.54 -69.43
C ASN A 6 -16.71 22.16 -68.12
N ILE A 7 -15.91 21.92 -67.08
CA ILE A 7 -16.18 21.89 -65.62
C ILE A 7 -16.75 20.60 -65.01
N ALA A 8 -15.88 19.81 -64.38
CA ALA A 8 -15.86 19.65 -62.90
C ALA A 8 -14.61 18.85 -62.45
N ASN A 9 -13.64 19.58 -61.88
CA ASN A 9 -12.72 19.13 -60.83
C ASN A 9 -13.49 19.26 -59.47
N PRO A 10 -13.04 18.74 -58.31
CA PRO A 10 -11.81 18.01 -58.01
C PRO A 10 -11.96 16.80 -57.07
N GLU A 11 -11.11 15.78 -57.21
CA GLU A 11 -10.72 15.00 -56.04
C GLU A 11 -9.22 14.68 -56.07
N ASN A 12 -8.56 15.24 -55.06
CA ASN A 12 -7.16 15.06 -54.70
C ASN A 12 -6.82 13.57 -54.60
N VAL A 13 -6.08 13.05 -55.57
CA VAL A 13 -5.27 11.85 -55.35
C VAL A 13 -3.92 12.36 -54.85
N VAL A 14 -3.83 12.54 -53.52
CA VAL A 14 -2.55 12.69 -52.84
C VAL A 14 -1.86 11.34 -52.93
N ASP A 15 -0.84 11.27 -53.78
CA ASP A 15 0.18 10.24 -53.77
C ASP A 15 1.08 10.50 -52.54
N PRO A 16 1.05 9.66 -51.48
CA PRO A 16 1.92 9.87 -50.33
C PRO A 16 3.23 9.11 -50.58
N THR A 17 3.93 9.48 -51.64
CA THR A 17 5.34 9.09 -51.81
C THR A 17 6.21 10.32 -51.59
N ALA A 18 6.25 10.80 -50.34
CA ALA A 18 7.17 11.82 -49.89
C ALA A 18 7.55 11.58 -48.42
N ASP A 19 8.84 11.33 -48.22
CA ASP A 19 9.58 11.40 -46.95
C ASP A 19 9.18 10.44 -45.81
N GLY A 20 9.35 9.15 -46.09
CA GLY A 20 9.55 8.13 -45.05
C GLY A 20 11.04 7.82 -44.90
N GLN A 21 11.82 8.78 -44.39
CA GLN A 21 13.16 8.49 -43.90
C GLN A 21 13.00 7.52 -42.73
N VAL A 22 13.32 6.24 -42.95
CA VAL A 22 13.55 5.29 -41.88
C VAL A 22 14.77 5.79 -41.11
N ASN A 23 14.54 6.67 -40.14
CA ASN A 23 15.47 6.83 -39.04
C ASN A 23 15.45 5.48 -38.33
N GLU A 24 16.39 4.65 -38.74
CA GLU A 24 16.92 3.54 -37.96
C GLU A 24 17.17 4.15 -36.58
N VAL A 25 16.25 3.93 -35.65
CA VAL A 25 16.48 4.21 -34.24
C VAL A 25 17.43 3.11 -33.83
N THR A 26 18.71 3.31 -34.17
CA THR A 26 19.81 2.66 -33.50
C THR A 26 19.60 3.03 -32.05
N GLU A 27 19.03 2.10 -31.30
CA GLU A 27 18.95 2.18 -29.86
C GLU A 27 20.42 2.27 -29.42
N VAL A 28 20.88 3.51 -29.23
CA VAL A 28 22.18 3.78 -28.66
C VAL A 28 22.03 3.31 -27.22
N ILE A 29 22.25 2.02 -27.02
CA ILE A 29 22.59 1.46 -25.72
C ILE A 29 23.84 2.25 -25.36
N ALA A 30 23.66 3.31 -24.58
CA ALA A 30 24.75 3.98 -23.92
C ALA A 30 25.35 2.90 -23.02
N GLU A 31 26.40 2.22 -23.53
CA GLU A 31 27.31 1.43 -22.73
C GLU A 31 27.81 2.39 -21.66
N THR A 32 27.15 2.36 -20.51
CA THR A 32 27.60 3.07 -19.34
C THR A 32 28.90 2.34 -19.00
N PRO A 33 30.08 2.96 -19.13
CA PRO A 33 31.31 2.28 -18.81
C PRO A 33 31.18 1.82 -17.36
N VAL A 34 31.21 0.51 -17.14
CA VAL A 34 31.30 -0.09 -15.81
C VAL A 34 32.67 0.30 -15.29
N GLN A 35 32.76 1.48 -14.70
CA GLN A 35 33.93 1.87 -13.92
C GLN A 35 33.92 0.96 -12.71
N GLU A 36 34.87 0.02 -12.68
CA GLU A 36 35.18 -0.69 -11.45
C GLU A 36 35.49 0.35 -10.38
N PRO A 37 34.76 0.34 -9.25
CA PRO A 37 35.00 1.32 -8.20
C PRO A 37 36.42 1.13 -7.68
N GLU A 38 37.19 2.23 -7.63
CA GLU A 38 38.49 2.23 -6.97
C GLU A 38 38.29 1.85 -5.50
N LEU A 39 38.76 0.65 -5.12
CA LEU A 39 38.64 0.11 -3.78
C LEU A 39 39.64 0.81 -2.87
N PHE A 40 39.13 1.57 -1.91
CA PHE A 40 39.94 2.20 -0.88
C PHE A 40 40.30 1.18 0.21
N ASP A 41 41.58 1.07 0.57
CA ASP A 41 42.01 0.28 1.71
C ASP A 41 41.69 1.02 3.02
N TYR A 42 40.65 0.55 3.72
CA TYR A 42 40.19 1.17 4.95
C TYR A 42 41.14 0.98 6.14
N THR A 43 42.19 0.15 6.03
CA THR A 43 43.10 -0.15 7.14
C THR A 43 43.87 1.09 7.62
N GLU A 44 44.17 2.04 6.73
CA GLU A 44 44.86 3.30 7.06
C GLU A 44 44.01 4.28 7.88
N ILE A 45 42.69 4.10 7.86
CA ILE A 45 41.73 4.95 8.57
C ILE A 45 40.92 4.19 9.61
N ALA A 46 41.24 2.92 9.86
CA ALA A 46 40.48 2.03 10.74
C ALA A 46 40.30 2.62 12.15
N ASP A 47 41.33 3.30 12.67
CA ASP A 47 41.32 3.93 13.99
C ASP A 47 40.81 5.38 14.00
N LYS A 48 40.54 5.97 12.82
CA LYS A 48 39.98 7.33 12.73
C LYS A 48 38.51 7.29 13.16
N VAL A 49 38.09 8.31 13.89
CA VAL A 49 36.71 8.44 14.37
C VAL A 49 35.85 9.15 13.35
N ILE A 50 34.65 8.62 13.11
CA ILE A 50 33.62 9.21 12.27
C ILE A 50 32.36 9.45 13.10
N LYS A 51 31.58 10.45 12.71
CA LYS A 51 30.26 10.69 13.28
C LYS A 51 29.22 9.92 12.46
N LEU A 52 28.45 9.06 13.12
CA LEU A 52 27.36 8.30 12.51
C LEU A 52 26.05 8.64 13.19
N GLN A 53 24.97 8.72 12.41
CA GLN A 53 23.62 8.85 12.94
C GLN A 53 23.04 7.44 13.13
N VAL A 54 22.79 7.06 14.38
CA VAL A 54 22.13 5.78 14.73
C VAL A 54 20.88 6.11 15.51
N ASP A 55 19.71 5.67 15.03
CA ASP A 55 18.41 5.92 15.66
C ASP A 55 18.10 7.39 15.96
N GLY A 56 18.66 8.32 15.18
CA GLY A 56 18.46 9.77 15.33
C GLY A 56 19.40 10.46 16.32
N GLU A 57 20.37 9.74 16.89
CA GLU A 57 21.43 10.29 17.73
C GLU A 57 22.80 10.28 17.04
N GLU A 58 23.58 11.34 17.24
CA GLU A 58 24.96 11.42 16.75
C GLU A 58 25.91 10.63 17.64
N VAL A 59 26.41 9.50 17.15
CA VAL A 59 27.38 8.65 17.84
C VAL A 59 28.74 8.76 17.15
N ILE A 60 29.79 8.98 17.94
CA ILE A 60 31.17 9.07 17.44
C ILE A 60 31.84 7.71 17.64
N VAL A 61 32.21 7.06 16.54
CA VAL A 61 32.71 5.68 16.54
C VAL A 61 33.90 5.56 15.56
N PRO A 62 34.94 4.76 15.86
CA PRO A 62 35.99 4.45 14.89
C PRO A 62 35.44 3.79 13.62
N VAL A 63 36.06 4.05 12.45
CA VAL A 63 35.65 3.47 11.16
C VAL A 63 35.57 1.94 11.23
N LYS A 64 36.51 1.29 11.91
CA LYS A 64 36.52 -0.17 12.12
C LYS A 64 35.25 -0.69 12.81
N GLU A 65 34.75 0.01 13.82
CA GLU A 65 33.58 -0.40 14.57
C GLU A 65 32.28 -0.12 13.80
N ALA A 66 32.23 0.96 13.02
CA ALA A 66 31.13 1.22 12.09
C ALA A 66 31.00 0.11 11.03
N LEU A 67 32.11 -0.31 10.42
CA LEU A 67 32.13 -1.41 9.46
C LEU A 67 31.74 -2.74 10.10
N ALA A 68 32.24 -3.03 11.31
CA ALA A 68 31.85 -4.22 12.07
C ALA A 68 30.35 -4.23 12.40
N GLY A 69 29.75 -3.06 12.68
CA GLY A 69 28.31 -2.90 12.83
C GLY A 69 27.53 -3.32 11.58
N TYR A 70 27.94 -2.81 10.41
CA TYR A 70 27.34 -3.18 9.13
C TYR A 70 27.48 -4.68 8.83
N GLN A 71 28.66 -5.27 9.05
CA GLN A 71 28.87 -6.71 8.85
C GLN A 71 27.93 -7.55 9.74
N ARG A 72 27.82 -7.20 11.02
CA ARG A 72 26.88 -7.87 11.94
C ARG A 72 25.43 -7.71 11.50
N GLN A 73 25.02 -6.53 11.04
CA GLN A 73 23.66 -6.29 10.55
C GLN A 73 23.37 -7.09 9.28
N ALA A 74 24.33 -7.18 8.35
CA ALA A 74 24.24 -8.02 7.17
C ALA A 74 24.09 -9.50 7.55
N ASP A 75 24.90 -9.97 8.50
CA ASP A 75 24.83 -11.34 9.03
C ASP A 75 23.48 -11.62 9.71
N TYR A 76 22.97 -10.70 10.52
CA TYR A 76 21.66 -10.83 11.16
C TYR A 76 20.54 -10.84 10.14
N THR A 77 20.61 -10.01 9.12
CA THR A 77 19.63 -9.97 8.04
C THR A 77 19.64 -11.30 7.29
N ARG A 78 20.81 -11.78 6.89
CA ARG A 78 20.98 -13.07 6.23
C ARG A 78 20.47 -14.23 7.08
N LYS A 79 20.83 -14.25 8.36
CA LYS A 79 20.39 -15.28 9.32
C LYS A 79 18.89 -15.22 9.59
N THR A 80 18.29 -14.02 9.61
CA THR A 80 16.85 -13.86 9.80
C THR A 80 16.08 -14.31 8.58
N GLN A 81 16.60 -14.05 7.38
CA GLN A 81 16.06 -14.58 6.13
C GLN A 81 16.14 -16.12 6.11
N GLU A 82 17.32 -16.68 6.39
CA GLU A 82 17.52 -18.13 6.47
C GLU A 82 16.60 -18.79 7.51
N LEU A 83 16.46 -18.19 8.70
CA LEU A 83 15.55 -18.67 9.74
C LEU A 83 14.08 -18.58 9.29
N SER A 84 13.71 -17.54 8.54
CA SER A 84 12.37 -17.38 7.99
C SER A 84 12.07 -18.44 6.92
N GLU A 85 13.03 -18.74 6.06
CA GLU A 85 12.95 -19.81 5.08
C GLU A 85 12.84 -21.18 5.74
N GLN A 86 13.67 -21.46 6.76
CA GLN A 86 13.58 -22.69 7.55
C GLN A 86 12.20 -22.84 8.21
N ARG A 87 11.67 -21.77 8.83
CA ARG A 87 10.33 -21.78 9.43
C ARG A 87 9.24 -22.04 8.40
N LYS A 88 9.31 -21.38 7.23
CA LYS A 88 8.37 -21.61 6.12
C LYS A 88 8.41 -23.05 5.65
N GLN A 89 9.61 -23.63 5.49
CA GLN A 89 9.78 -25.01 5.05
C GLN A 89 9.20 -26.01 6.06
N VAL A 90 9.45 -25.81 7.35
CA VAL A 90 8.88 -26.66 8.42
C VAL A 90 7.36 -26.54 8.47
N GLN A 91 6.82 -25.32 8.39
CA GLN A 91 5.38 -25.09 8.34
C GLN A 91 4.74 -25.76 7.13
N PHE A 92 5.33 -25.58 5.94
CA PHE A 92 4.86 -26.20 4.72
C PHE A 92 4.88 -27.74 4.80
N ALA A 93 5.94 -28.33 5.36
CA ALA A 93 6.02 -29.78 5.54
C ALA A 93 4.94 -30.29 6.51
N ALA A 94 4.68 -29.57 7.60
CA ALA A 94 3.66 -29.93 8.56
C ALA A 94 2.24 -29.84 7.96
N THR A 95 1.93 -28.74 7.26
CA THR A 95 0.63 -28.56 6.60
C THR A 95 0.43 -29.59 5.50
N LEU A 96 1.47 -29.90 4.73
CA LEU A 96 1.45 -30.94 3.70
C LEU A 96 1.18 -32.32 4.30
N ALA A 97 1.82 -32.67 5.41
CA ALA A 97 1.58 -33.94 6.08
C ALA A 97 0.15 -34.05 6.61
N GLU A 98 -0.39 -32.98 7.20
CA GLU A 98 -1.77 -32.92 7.67
C GLU A 98 -2.78 -33.03 6.52
N SER A 99 -2.57 -32.31 5.42
CA SER A 99 -3.44 -32.36 4.26
C SER A 99 -3.39 -33.70 3.54
N LEU A 100 -2.22 -34.35 3.45
CA LEU A 100 -2.10 -35.73 2.93
C LEU A 100 -2.87 -36.74 3.78
N GLN A 101 -2.90 -36.57 5.11
CA GLN A 101 -3.64 -37.47 6.00
C GLN A 101 -5.16 -37.28 5.85
N LYS A 102 -5.62 -36.05 5.62
CA LYS A 102 -7.04 -35.72 5.52
C LYS A 102 -7.63 -35.98 4.13
N ASP A 103 -6.91 -35.57 3.09
CA ASP A 103 -7.30 -35.70 1.68
C ASP A 103 -6.05 -35.88 0.79
N PRO A 104 -5.57 -37.12 0.61
CA PRO A 104 -4.38 -37.39 -0.18
C PRO A 104 -4.59 -37.06 -1.67
N ALA A 105 -5.79 -37.30 -2.22
CA ALA A 105 -6.06 -37.09 -3.64
C ALA A 105 -6.13 -35.60 -3.99
N GLY A 106 -6.88 -34.82 -3.22
CA GLY A 106 -6.97 -33.36 -3.41
C GLY A 106 -5.65 -32.64 -3.18
N THR A 107 -4.87 -33.08 -2.18
CA THR A 107 -3.57 -32.46 -1.92
C THR A 107 -2.55 -32.75 -3.02
N LEU A 108 -2.51 -33.97 -3.55
CA LEU A 108 -1.64 -34.30 -4.68
C LEU A 108 -2.03 -33.50 -5.93
N GLN A 109 -3.34 -33.31 -6.19
CA GLN A 109 -3.81 -32.48 -7.29
C GLN A 109 -3.41 -31.02 -7.13
N ALA A 110 -3.56 -30.44 -5.94
CA ALA A 110 -3.14 -29.06 -5.66
C ALA A 110 -1.61 -28.89 -5.80
N LEU A 111 -0.85 -29.88 -5.34
CA LEU A 111 0.61 -29.90 -5.49
C LEU A 111 1.02 -29.99 -6.97
N GLN A 112 0.34 -30.84 -7.76
CA GLN A 112 0.57 -30.96 -9.21
C GLN A 112 0.31 -29.64 -9.93
N GLN A 113 -0.79 -28.95 -9.61
CA GLN A 113 -1.10 -27.62 -10.18
C GLN A 113 -0.03 -26.59 -9.81
N HIS A 114 0.40 -26.57 -8.53
CA HIS A 114 1.41 -25.62 -8.05
C HIS A 114 2.78 -25.82 -8.70
N TYR A 115 3.21 -27.07 -8.93
CA TYR A 115 4.49 -27.39 -9.57
C TYR A 115 4.41 -27.56 -11.09
N GLY A 116 3.22 -27.37 -11.70
CA GLY A 116 3.02 -27.52 -13.14
C GLY A 116 3.26 -28.94 -13.66
N VAL A 117 3.30 -29.95 -12.78
CA VAL A 117 3.52 -31.35 -13.16
C VAL A 117 2.18 -31.94 -13.57
N LYS A 118 1.89 -31.87 -14.88
CA LYS A 118 0.84 -32.70 -15.48
C LYS A 118 1.33 -34.15 -15.45
N THR A 119 0.99 -34.90 -14.40
CA THR A 119 1.12 -36.36 -14.46
C THR A 119 0.14 -36.83 -15.54
N PRO A 120 0.55 -37.64 -16.54
CA PRO A 120 -0.41 -38.41 -17.30
C PRO A 120 -1.02 -39.38 -16.30
N ILE A 121 -2.17 -39.02 -15.74
CA ILE A 121 -2.95 -39.88 -14.87
C ILE A 121 -3.16 -41.16 -15.69
N GLN A 122 -2.57 -42.26 -15.24
CA GLN A 122 -2.61 -43.53 -15.98
C GLN A 122 -4.04 -44.01 -16.21
N ASP A 123 -5.01 -43.56 -15.40
CA ASP A 123 -6.44 -43.80 -15.65
C ASP A 123 -7.02 -42.94 -16.80
N GLN A 124 -6.59 -41.69 -16.98
CA GLN A 124 -7.05 -40.85 -18.10
C GLN A 124 -6.49 -41.31 -19.45
N GLN A 125 -5.25 -41.83 -19.46
CA GLN A 125 -4.61 -42.33 -20.67
C GLN A 125 -5.28 -43.62 -21.16
N VAL A 126 -5.63 -44.51 -20.22
CA VAL A 126 -6.31 -45.76 -20.53
C VAL A 126 -7.73 -45.46 -21.05
N GLU A 127 -8.45 -44.51 -20.46
CA GLU A 127 -9.79 -44.11 -20.92
C GLU A 127 -9.77 -43.34 -22.25
N GLU A 128 -8.73 -42.51 -22.51
CA GLU A 128 -8.50 -41.86 -23.81
C GLU A 128 -8.13 -42.84 -24.94
N GLU A 129 -7.52 -43.98 -24.61
CA GLU A 129 -7.15 -45.02 -25.59
C GLU A 129 -8.35 -45.88 -26.00
N TYR A 130 -9.39 -45.98 -25.17
CA TYR A 130 -10.67 -46.64 -25.49
C TYR A 130 -11.73 -45.70 -26.10
N LEU A 131 -11.48 -44.39 -26.14
CA LEU A 131 -12.39 -43.42 -26.74
C LEU A 131 -12.39 -43.57 -28.27
N ASP A 132 -13.57 -43.52 -28.89
CA ASP A 132 -13.69 -43.42 -30.35
C ASP A 132 -12.94 -42.16 -30.84
N PRO A 133 -12.20 -42.20 -31.96
CA PRO A 133 -11.66 -41.02 -32.62
C PRO A 133 -12.62 -39.81 -32.71
N ALA A 134 -13.91 -40.03 -32.90
CA ALA A 134 -14.92 -38.96 -32.92
C ALA A 134 -15.13 -38.31 -31.54
N GLU A 135 -15.11 -39.11 -30.47
CA GLU A 135 -15.33 -38.66 -29.11
C GLU A 135 -14.13 -37.88 -28.57
N LYS A 136 -12.92 -38.28 -28.98
CA LYS A 136 -11.69 -37.52 -28.72
C LYS A 136 -11.73 -36.11 -29.31
N GLN A 137 -12.19 -35.99 -30.57
CA GLN A 137 -12.35 -34.69 -31.21
C GLN A 137 -13.37 -33.81 -30.49
N LEU A 138 -14.48 -34.39 -30.03
CA LEU A 138 -15.49 -33.66 -29.25
C LEU A 138 -14.91 -33.11 -27.95
N ARG A 139 -14.16 -33.93 -27.21
CA ARG A 139 -13.52 -33.49 -25.97
C ARG A 139 -12.48 -32.39 -26.21
N ASP A 140 -11.64 -32.52 -27.24
CA ASP A 140 -10.66 -31.49 -27.60
C ASP A 140 -11.36 -30.18 -28.00
N LEU A 141 -12.48 -30.28 -28.73
CA LEU A 141 -13.33 -29.14 -29.09
C LEU A 141 -13.95 -28.50 -27.84
N GLU A 142 -14.50 -29.29 -26.92
CA GLU A 142 -15.10 -28.78 -25.68
C GLU A 142 -14.07 -28.10 -24.78
N GLN A 143 -12.86 -28.67 -24.65
CA GLN A 143 -11.74 -28.02 -23.96
C GLN A 143 -11.35 -26.70 -24.63
N ARG A 144 -11.33 -26.66 -25.96
CA ARG A 144 -11.05 -25.43 -26.70
C ARG A 144 -12.16 -24.38 -26.55
N ILE A 145 -13.42 -24.80 -26.50
CA ILE A 145 -14.55 -23.92 -26.26
C ILE A 145 -14.49 -23.37 -24.84
N ALA A 146 -14.25 -24.21 -23.84
CA ALA A 146 -14.13 -23.78 -22.45
C ALA A 146 -12.99 -22.77 -22.24
N THR A 147 -11.82 -23.01 -22.85
CA THR A 147 -10.69 -22.05 -22.78
C THR A 147 -11.00 -20.75 -23.51
N PHE A 148 -11.67 -20.82 -24.66
CA PHE A 148 -12.10 -19.63 -25.40
C PHE A 148 -13.15 -18.81 -24.63
N GLU A 149 -14.14 -19.46 -24.04
CA GLU A 149 -15.16 -18.82 -23.20
C GLU A 149 -14.54 -18.16 -21.97
N GLN A 150 -13.62 -18.85 -21.30
CA GLN A 150 -12.88 -18.30 -20.18
C GLN A 150 -12.08 -17.06 -20.60
N GLN A 151 -11.37 -17.13 -21.71
CA GLN A 151 -10.57 -16.01 -22.21
C GLN A 151 -11.46 -14.80 -22.52
N LYS A 152 -12.58 -15.02 -23.22
CA LYS A 152 -13.56 -13.97 -23.50
C LYS A 152 -14.12 -13.35 -22.22
N ALA A 153 -14.44 -14.17 -21.22
CA ALA A 153 -14.92 -13.69 -19.92
C ALA A 153 -13.86 -12.82 -19.20
N MET A 154 -12.58 -13.19 -19.28
CA MET A 154 -11.49 -12.39 -18.72
C MET A 154 -11.28 -11.08 -19.46
N ASP A 155 -11.37 -11.09 -20.79
CA ASP A 155 -11.26 -9.87 -21.62
C ASP A 155 -12.42 -8.90 -21.33
N ASP A 156 -13.64 -9.43 -21.19
CA ASP A 156 -14.81 -8.61 -20.86
C ASP A 156 -14.70 -8.05 -19.43
N LEU A 157 -14.22 -8.86 -18.48
CA LEU A 157 -13.90 -8.40 -17.12
C LEU A 157 -12.86 -7.27 -17.15
N ALA A 158 -11.76 -7.43 -17.89
CA ALA A 158 -10.72 -6.41 -17.99
C ALA A 158 -11.27 -5.08 -18.54
N LYS A 159 -12.05 -5.13 -19.62
CA LYS A 159 -12.71 -3.93 -20.16
C LYS A 159 -13.64 -3.26 -19.16
N THR A 160 -14.39 -4.04 -18.38
CA THR A 160 -15.26 -3.47 -17.35
C THR A 160 -14.45 -2.78 -16.25
N ILE A 161 -13.35 -3.40 -15.80
CA ILE A 161 -12.42 -2.81 -14.84
C ILE A 161 -11.83 -1.51 -15.38
N ASP A 162 -11.30 -1.50 -16.60
CA ASP A 162 -10.73 -0.30 -17.22
C ASP A 162 -11.76 0.83 -17.34
N SER A 163 -13.00 0.49 -17.70
CA SER A 163 -14.09 1.45 -17.79
C SER A 163 -14.45 2.05 -16.43
N LEU A 164 -14.42 1.25 -15.35
CA LEU A 164 -14.71 1.69 -13.99
C LEU A 164 -13.56 2.51 -13.44
N GLN A 165 -12.32 2.08 -13.68
CA GLN A 165 -11.13 2.82 -13.30
C GLN A 165 -11.07 4.19 -14.00
N SER A 166 -11.47 4.26 -15.27
CA SER A 166 -11.57 5.54 -16.00
C SER A 166 -12.68 6.45 -15.45
N LYS A 167 -13.80 5.86 -14.99
CA LYS A 167 -14.95 6.61 -14.43
C LYS A 167 -14.70 7.14 -13.02
N TYR A 168 -14.08 6.32 -12.16
CA TYR A 168 -13.97 6.55 -10.72
C TYR A 168 -12.55 6.91 -10.26
N GLY A 169 -11.54 6.76 -11.12
CA GLY A 169 -10.17 7.18 -10.87
C GLY A 169 -9.51 6.43 -9.70
N GLU A 170 -8.78 7.18 -8.87
CA GLU A 170 -7.97 6.65 -7.75
C GLU A 170 -8.80 6.01 -6.63
N ASP A 171 -10.09 6.38 -6.52
CA ASP A 171 -10.98 5.79 -5.51
C ASP A 171 -11.37 4.35 -5.84
N PHE A 172 -11.20 3.93 -7.10
CA PHE A 172 -11.54 2.59 -7.57
C PHE A 172 -10.38 1.61 -7.34
N ASN A 173 -10.65 0.56 -6.56
CA ASN A 173 -9.74 -0.54 -6.34
C ASN A 173 -10.29 -1.82 -6.97
N ALA A 174 -9.68 -2.27 -8.07
CA ALA A 174 -10.09 -3.45 -8.81
C ALA A 174 -10.09 -4.72 -7.95
N ASP A 175 -9.03 -4.93 -7.15
CA ASP A 175 -8.86 -6.14 -6.35
C ASP A 175 -9.95 -6.27 -5.28
N GLU A 176 -10.27 -5.17 -4.59
CA GLU A 176 -11.30 -5.14 -3.56
C GLU A 176 -12.69 -5.41 -4.14
N VAL A 177 -12.98 -4.82 -5.29
CA VAL A 177 -14.26 -4.98 -6.00
C VAL A 177 -14.43 -6.40 -6.52
N VAL A 178 -13.41 -6.97 -7.18
CA VAL A 178 -13.44 -8.36 -7.69
C VAL A 178 -13.56 -9.35 -6.53
N ALA A 179 -12.79 -9.20 -5.46
CA ALA A 179 -12.87 -10.07 -4.31
C ALA A 179 -14.26 -10.05 -3.66
N LYS A 180 -14.85 -8.86 -3.50
CA LYS A 180 -16.20 -8.72 -2.95
C LYS A 180 -17.26 -9.28 -3.91
N ALA A 181 -17.10 -9.10 -5.21
CA ALA A 181 -18.00 -9.65 -6.24
C ALA A 181 -17.99 -11.18 -6.22
N LEU A 182 -16.82 -11.81 -6.10
CA LEU A 182 -16.69 -13.26 -5.94
C LEU A 182 -17.32 -13.75 -4.65
N ALA A 183 -17.15 -13.02 -3.54
CA ALA A 183 -17.74 -13.37 -2.25
C ALA A 183 -19.27 -13.25 -2.23
N THR A 184 -19.84 -12.30 -2.96
CA THR A 184 -21.30 -12.09 -3.05
C THR A 184 -21.95 -12.82 -4.22
N GLY A 185 -21.15 -13.38 -5.15
CA GLY A 185 -21.64 -13.97 -6.39
C GLY A 185 -22.25 -12.94 -7.35
N SER A 186 -21.85 -11.66 -7.23
CA SER A 186 -22.34 -10.60 -8.11
C SER A 186 -21.50 -10.53 -9.38
N THR A 187 -22.15 -10.38 -10.52
CA THR A 187 -21.49 -10.09 -11.81
C THR A 187 -21.41 -8.59 -12.11
N ASP A 188 -22.09 -7.75 -11.32
CA ASP A 188 -22.07 -6.30 -11.48
C ASP A 188 -21.00 -5.68 -10.56
N LEU A 189 -19.84 -5.40 -11.15
CA LEU A 189 -18.70 -4.80 -10.45
C LEU A 189 -18.98 -3.35 -10.02
N GLU A 190 -19.82 -2.62 -10.75
CA GLU A 190 -20.11 -1.22 -10.43
C GLU A 190 -20.98 -1.11 -9.17
N ALA A 191 -21.99 -1.96 -9.06
CA ALA A 191 -22.84 -2.03 -7.86
C ALA A 191 -22.02 -2.43 -6.62
N VAL A 192 -21.11 -3.40 -6.77
CA VAL A 192 -20.21 -3.85 -5.70
C VAL A 192 -19.29 -2.71 -5.26
N PHE A 193 -18.70 -1.97 -6.21
CA PHE A 193 -17.89 -0.79 -5.91
C PHE A 193 -18.67 0.28 -5.13
N LYS A 194 -19.90 0.59 -5.55
CA LYS A 194 -20.77 1.55 -4.85
C LYS A 194 -21.08 1.10 -3.42
N GLN A 195 -21.28 -0.20 -3.22
CA GLN A 195 -21.49 -0.76 -1.88
C GLN A 195 -20.24 -0.60 -1.00
N ILE A 196 -19.06 -0.97 -1.52
CA ILE A 196 -17.79 -0.84 -0.79
C ILE A 196 -17.51 0.62 -0.42
N SER A 197 -17.61 1.52 -1.40
CA SER A 197 -17.38 2.96 -1.18
C SER A 197 -18.39 3.55 -0.19
N PHE A 198 -19.66 3.15 -0.25
CA PHE A 198 -20.67 3.53 0.74
C PHE A 198 -20.30 3.06 2.15
N ASP A 199 -19.95 1.78 2.32
CA ASP A 199 -19.54 1.21 3.61
C ASP A 199 -18.32 1.93 4.19
N LYS A 200 -17.37 2.31 3.33
CA LYS A 200 -16.16 3.05 3.69
C LYS A 200 -16.45 4.49 4.13
N VAL A 201 -17.37 5.19 3.46
CA VAL A 201 -17.79 6.54 3.88
C VAL A 201 -18.61 6.49 5.16
N TYR A 202 -19.52 5.52 5.26
CA TYR A 202 -20.36 5.34 6.44
C TYR A 202 -19.54 5.01 7.69
N SER A 203 -18.58 4.08 7.59
CA SER A 203 -17.68 3.74 8.70
C SER A 203 -16.86 4.96 9.15
N LYS A 204 -16.23 5.69 8.23
CA LYS A 204 -15.49 6.93 8.55
C LYS A 204 -16.37 7.99 9.20
N ALA A 205 -17.58 8.21 8.71
CA ALA A 205 -18.52 9.17 9.30
C ALA A 205 -18.97 8.76 10.71
N SER A 206 -19.20 7.46 10.93
CA SER A 206 -19.55 6.92 12.24
C SER A 206 -18.40 7.06 13.25
N GLU A 207 -17.15 6.88 12.82
CA GLU A 207 -15.98 7.08 13.66
C GLU A 207 -15.74 8.54 13.99
N ALA A 208 -15.91 9.43 13.01
CA ALA A 208 -15.76 10.87 13.21
C ALA A 208 -16.81 11.40 14.21
N SER A 209 -18.06 10.98 14.05
CA SER A 209 -19.14 11.36 14.98
C SER A 209 -18.94 10.79 16.39
N ARG A 210 -18.46 9.54 16.51
CA ARG A 210 -18.06 8.96 17.81
C ARG A 210 -16.94 9.76 18.47
N LYS A 211 -15.87 10.09 17.73
CA LYS A 211 -14.75 10.90 18.24
C LYS A 211 -15.20 12.29 18.68
N LEU A 212 -16.05 12.96 17.90
CA LEU A 212 -16.66 14.24 18.26
C LEU A 212 -17.50 14.14 19.54
N ALA A 213 -18.33 13.10 19.66
CA ALA A 213 -19.14 12.87 20.85
C ALA A 213 -18.27 12.62 22.09
N GLU A 214 -17.21 11.82 21.97
CA GLU A 214 -16.25 11.56 23.05
C GLU A 214 -15.45 12.81 23.43
N GLU A 215 -15.04 13.63 22.47
CA GLU A 215 -14.38 14.91 22.74
C GLU A 215 -15.32 15.89 23.45
N GLN A 216 -16.56 16.02 22.98
CA GLN A 216 -17.57 16.86 23.61
C GLN A 216 -17.84 16.41 25.05
N ALA A 217 -18.00 15.10 25.27
CA ALA A 217 -18.16 14.53 26.61
C ALA A 217 -16.94 14.83 27.51
N ARG A 218 -15.71 14.79 26.97
CA ARG A 218 -14.50 15.16 27.71
C ARG A 218 -14.45 16.66 28.05
N VAL A 219 -14.87 17.53 27.14
CA VAL A 219 -14.95 18.98 27.37
C VAL A 219 -15.99 19.29 28.45
N ASP A 220 -17.16 18.68 28.38
CA ASP A 220 -18.24 18.88 29.35
C ASP A 220 -17.86 18.32 30.73
N ALA A 221 -17.15 17.18 30.79
CA ALA A 221 -16.55 16.66 32.01
C ALA A 221 -15.50 17.63 32.61
N LYS A 222 -14.64 18.24 31.79
CA LYS A 222 -13.67 19.24 32.27
C LYS A 222 -14.36 20.52 32.76
N ARG A 223 -15.39 21.00 32.06
CA ARG A 223 -16.17 22.18 32.46
C ARG A 223 -16.90 21.94 33.78
N SER A 224 -17.57 20.80 33.94
CA SER A 224 -18.25 20.45 35.19
C SER A 224 -17.27 20.28 36.36
N ALA A 225 -16.12 19.63 36.17
CA ALA A 225 -15.09 19.53 37.21
C ALA A 225 -14.51 20.90 37.64
N SER A 226 -14.28 21.81 36.69
CA SER A 226 -13.80 23.16 36.96
C SER A 226 -14.82 24.01 37.74
N VAL A 227 -16.11 23.89 37.40
CA VAL A 227 -17.19 24.64 38.09
C VAL A 227 -17.37 24.17 39.54
N VAL A 228 -17.19 22.87 39.81
CA VAL A 228 -17.26 22.34 41.19
C VAL A 228 -16.01 22.70 42.01
N SER A 229 -14.85 22.91 41.37
CA SER A 229 -13.60 23.40 41.99
C SER A 229 -13.55 24.93 42.17
N GLY A 230 -14.25 25.70 41.34
CA GLY A 230 -14.28 27.17 41.41
C GLY A 230 -15.32 27.73 42.39
N GLY A 231 -16.19 26.87 42.93
CA GLY A 231 -17.32 27.25 43.78
C GLY A 231 -17.06 27.22 45.29
N SER A 232 -15.82 27.03 45.77
CA SER A 232 -15.55 27.05 47.21
C SER A 232 -14.16 27.58 47.60
N ALA A 233 -14.20 28.73 48.28
CA ALA A 233 -13.22 29.24 49.23
C ALA A 233 -11.83 29.70 48.71
N ASN A 234 -11.79 30.87 48.07
CA ASN A 234 -10.65 31.78 48.23
C ASN A 234 -11.08 33.00 49.07
N LYS A 235 -11.23 32.77 50.38
CA LYS A 235 -11.12 33.83 51.40
C LYS A 235 -9.64 34.18 51.53
N ASN A 236 -9.09 34.82 50.50
CA ASN A 236 -7.75 35.40 50.55
C ASN A 236 -7.85 36.71 51.34
N THR A 237 -7.49 36.66 52.62
CA THR A 237 -7.18 37.85 53.41
C THR A 237 -5.96 38.52 52.80
N VAL A 238 -6.19 39.40 51.82
CA VAL A 238 -5.19 40.40 51.43
C VAL A 238 -5.13 41.40 52.58
N ALA A 239 -4.12 41.25 53.45
CA ALA A 239 -3.72 42.35 54.31
C ALA A 239 -3.43 43.56 53.41
N PRO A 240 -4.07 44.72 53.61
CA PRO A 240 -3.82 45.87 52.77
C PRO A 240 -2.36 46.28 52.97
N LYS A 241 -1.56 46.21 51.90
CA LYS A 241 -0.25 46.87 51.89
C LYS A 241 -0.52 48.37 52.05
N THR A 242 -0.25 48.91 53.23
CA THR A 242 -0.33 50.34 53.49
C THR A 242 0.66 51.05 52.55
N ALA A 243 0.13 51.89 51.66
CA ALA A 243 0.94 52.70 50.75
C ALA A 243 1.87 53.62 51.57
N LYS A 244 3.09 53.89 51.07
CA LYS A 244 4.03 54.80 51.72
C LYS A 244 3.40 56.21 51.81
N PRO A 245 3.34 56.83 53.00
CA PRO A 245 2.77 58.16 53.15
C PRO A 245 3.62 59.18 52.39
N THR A 246 2.96 60.09 51.68
CA THR A 246 3.64 61.10 50.84
C THR A 246 3.85 62.42 51.57
N SER A 247 3.31 62.55 52.79
CA SER A 247 3.44 63.70 53.67
C SER A 247 3.65 63.27 55.13
N VAL A 248 4.36 64.09 55.90
CA VAL A 248 4.65 63.85 57.33
C VAL A 248 3.36 63.75 58.15
N PHE A 249 2.33 64.53 57.79
CA PHE A 249 1.03 64.49 58.46
C PHE A 249 0.29 63.16 58.22
N GLU A 250 0.33 62.65 56.99
CA GLU A 250 -0.28 61.36 56.63
C GLU A 250 0.45 60.18 57.31
N ALA A 251 1.78 60.27 57.43
CA ALA A 251 2.58 59.29 58.15
C ALA A 251 2.21 59.24 59.64
N PHE A 252 1.98 60.41 60.26
CA PHE A 252 1.61 60.50 61.66
C PHE A 252 0.20 59.93 61.93
N GLU A 253 -0.78 60.20 61.07
CA GLU A 253 -2.12 59.63 61.21
C GLU A 253 -2.12 58.10 61.00
N GLN A 254 -1.34 57.59 60.05
CA GLN A 254 -1.20 56.14 59.84
C GLN A 254 -0.52 55.47 61.05
N ALA A 255 0.50 56.10 61.64
CA ALA A 255 1.16 55.60 62.84
C ALA A 255 0.26 55.64 64.08
N LYS A 256 -0.58 56.68 64.22
CA LYS A 256 -1.56 56.76 65.31
C LYS A 256 -2.59 55.63 65.21
N LYS A 257 -3.09 55.35 64.00
CA LYS A 257 -4.02 54.24 63.76
C LYS A 257 -3.38 52.87 64.02
N SER A 258 -2.09 52.69 63.76
CA SER A 258 -1.41 51.41 64.02
C SER A 258 -1.10 51.19 65.50
N LEU A 259 -0.87 52.27 66.28
CA LEU A 259 -0.62 52.21 67.71
C LEU A 259 -1.91 52.19 68.56
N ASN A 260 -3.09 52.32 67.95
CA ASN A 260 -4.42 52.26 68.58
C ASN A 260 -4.56 53.20 69.80
N ILE A 261 -4.07 54.44 69.66
CA ILE A 261 -4.23 55.57 70.61
C ILE A 261 -5.10 56.65 69.98
#